data_AF-A0A257G8W1-F1
#
_entry.id   AF-A0A257G8W1-F1
#
_cell.length_a   1.000
_cell.length_b   1.000
_cell.length_c   1.000
_cell.angle_alpha   90.00
_cell.angle_beta   90.00
_cell.angle_gamma   90.00
#
_symmetry.space_group_name_H-M   'P 1'
#
loop_
_entity.id
_entity.type
_entity.pdbx_description
1 polymer ?
#
loop_
_entity_poly.entity_id
_entity_poly.type
_entity_poly.pdbx_seq_one_letter_code
_entity_poly.pdbx_strand_id
1 'polypeptide(L)'
;MKLRLAIGLGSLHLGLLCALVLPTVSTPVAAQGQNTAAVKKPSGGVACPSGWRTVDGNTSMCEPHENKAPLIYGKKDKETCAAGYHEVYSLWCSTRRP
;
A
#
# COMPACT_ATOMS: atom_id res chain seq x y z
N MET A 1 35.36 -34.85 55.97
CA MET A 1 34.01 -34.52 56.46
C MET A 1 32.98 -34.96 55.42
N LYS A 2 31.94 -35.69 55.83
CA LYS A 2 30.79 -36.15 55.02
C LYS A 2 29.77 -35.00 54.88
N LEU A 3 29.17 -34.80 53.70
CA LEU A 3 27.73 -34.53 53.46
C LEU A 3 27.51 -34.14 51.99
N ARG A 4 26.97 -34.99 51.12
CA ARG A 4 25.56 -35.36 50.86
C ARG A 4 25.08 -34.76 49.52
N LEU A 5 25.04 -35.66 48.54
CA LEU A 5 24.25 -35.62 47.32
C LEU A 5 22.80 -35.20 47.64
N ALA A 6 22.32 -34.12 47.03
CA ALA A 6 20.90 -33.79 47.00
C ALA A 6 20.43 -33.86 45.54
N ILE A 7 19.88 -35.01 45.19
CA ILE A 7 19.15 -35.24 43.95
C ILE A 7 17.80 -34.54 44.11
N GLY A 8 17.68 -33.33 43.57
CA GLY A 8 16.41 -32.64 43.43
C GLY A 8 15.69 -33.15 42.18
N LEU A 9 14.65 -33.97 42.37
CA LEU A 9 13.68 -34.31 41.32
C LEU A 9 12.93 -33.03 40.91
N GLY A 10 13.39 -32.39 39.85
CA GLY A 10 12.68 -31.31 39.16
C GLY A 10 12.24 -31.79 37.79
N SER A 11 11.22 -32.64 37.78
CA SER A 11 10.58 -33.15 36.58
C SER A 11 10.03 -32.01 35.71
N LEU A 12 10.29 -32.13 34.40
CA LEU A 12 9.34 -31.81 33.33
C LEU A 12 8.91 -30.33 33.23
N HIS A 13 9.70 -29.50 32.55
CA HIS A 13 9.13 -28.42 31.74
C HIS A 13 9.72 -28.46 30.33
N LEU A 14 8.97 -29.16 29.48
CA LEU A 14 8.57 -28.72 28.15
C LEU A 14 9.66 -28.05 27.30
N GLY A 15 10.28 -28.88 26.45
CA GLY A 15 10.78 -28.39 25.17
C GLY A 15 9.62 -27.79 24.37
N LEU A 16 9.62 -26.48 24.19
CA LEU A 16 8.89 -25.80 23.11
C LEU A 16 9.41 -24.37 22.92
N LEU A 17 10.68 -24.24 22.53
CA LEU A 17 11.21 -23.00 21.96
C LEU A 17 11.40 -23.21 20.46
N CYS A 18 10.32 -23.57 19.77
CA CYS A 18 10.23 -23.53 18.32
C CYS A 18 9.17 -22.50 17.93
N ALA A 19 9.54 -21.64 16.98
CA ALA A 19 8.67 -20.80 16.17
C ALA A 19 8.06 -19.55 16.82
N LEU A 20 8.90 -18.52 16.98
CA LEU A 20 8.44 -17.14 16.80
C LEU A 20 9.29 -16.45 15.72
N VAL A 21 9.36 -17.07 14.54
CA VAL A 21 9.59 -16.33 13.31
C VAL A 21 8.23 -15.81 12.88
N LEU A 22 7.89 -14.62 13.37
CA LEU A 22 6.83 -13.84 12.77
C LEU A 22 7.30 -13.51 11.35
N PRO A 23 6.66 -13.99 10.27
CA PRO A 23 6.77 -13.28 9.03
C PRO A 23 6.13 -11.93 9.33
N THR A 24 6.94 -10.88 9.43
CA THR A 24 6.44 -9.52 9.29
C THR A 24 5.84 -9.48 7.89
N VAL A 25 4.55 -9.79 7.81
CA VAL A 25 3.75 -9.54 6.62
C VAL A 25 3.89 -8.05 6.40
N SER A 26 4.75 -7.69 5.44
CA SER A 26 4.86 -6.34 4.93
C SER A 26 3.50 -6.00 4.36
N THR A 27 2.58 -5.54 5.22
CA THR A 27 1.31 -4.98 4.77
C THR A 27 1.70 -3.87 3.81
N PRO A 28 1.30 -3.95 2.54
CA PRO A 28 1.62 -2.88 1.60
C PRO A 28 1.12 -1.59 2.23
N VAL A 29 2.02 -0.63 2.41
CA VAL A 29 1.71 0.72 2.89
C VAL A 29 0.52 1.19 2.06
N ALA A 30 -0.65 1.13 2.68
CA ALA A 30 -1.93 1.32 2.02
C ALA A 30 -2.02 2.80 1.69
N ALA A 31 -1.88 3.15 0.41
CA ALA A 31 -2.16 4.47 -0.19
C ALA A 31 -2.33 5.61 0.83
N GLN A 32 -1.23 6.03 1.45
CA GLN A 32 -1.24 7.03 2.52
C GLN A 32 -1.24 8.44 1.91
N GLY A 33 -2.41 8.98 1.54
CA GLY A 33 -2.49 10.40 1.15
C GLY A 33 -3.69 10.79 0.30
N GLN A 34 -4.05 12.07 0.33
CA GLN A 34 -5.30 12.62 -0.19
C GLN A 34 -5.17 13.20 -1.59
N ASN A 35 -6.22 13.05 -2.40
CA ASN A 35 -6.39 13.78 -3.64
C ASN A 35 -7.55 14.76 -3.48
N THR A 36 -7.21 15.99 -3.07
CA THR A 36 -8.15 17.10 -2.83
C THR A 36 -7.96 18.27 -3.79
N ALA A 37 -6.95 18.18 -4.66
CA ALA A 37 -6.57 19.22 -5.61
C ALA A 37 -6.32 18.61 -6.99
N ALA A 38 -6.12 19.47 -7.99
CA ALA A 38 -5.85 19.02 -9.35
C ALA A 38 -4.49 18.32 -9.47
N VAL A 39 -4.46 17.20 -10.21
CA VAL A 39 -3.30 16.35 -10.48
C VAL A 39 -2.88 16.50 -11.95
N LYS A 40 -1.58 16.59 -12.19
CA LYS A 40 -1.03 16.68 -13.55
C LYS A 40 -1.17 15.36 -14.30
N LYS A 41 -1.58 15.42 -15.56
CA LYS A 41 -1.62 14.27 -16.47
C LYS A 41 -0.21 13.74 -16.72
N PRO A 42 0.00 12.41 -16.73
CA PRO A 42 1.30 11.81 -17.04
C PRO A 42 1.74 12.06 -18.48
N SER A 43 0.79 12.32 -19.39
CA SER A 43 1.07 12.67 -20.79
C SER A 43 -0.08 13.48 -21.38
N GLY A 44 0.21 14.41 -22.29
CA GLY A 44 -0.76 15.38 -22.84
C GLY A 44 -1.94 14.76 -23.61
N GLY A 45 -1.83 13.50 -24.03
CA GLY A 45 -2.91 12.76 -24.72
C GLY A 45 -3.74 11.84 -23.82
N VAL A 46 -3.45 11.75 -22.51
CA VAL A 46 -4.14 10.82 -21.61
C VAL A 46 -5.35 11.50 -20.98
N ALA A 47 -6.53 10.89 -21.12
CA ALA A 47 -7.73 11.37 -20.47
C ALA A 47 -7.64 11.23 -18.93
N CYS A 48 -8.45 12.00 -18.20
CA CYS A 48 -8.57 11.83 -16.76
C CYS A 48 -9.28 10.51 -16.44
N PRO A 49 -8.88 9.79 -15.38
CA PRO A 49 -9.50 8.53 -15.00
C PRO A 49 -10.89 8.77 -14.38
N SER A 50 -11.67 7.71 -14.17
CA SER A 50 -13.02 7.78 -13.61
C SER A 50 -13.06 8.49 -12.25
N GLY A 51 -14.04 9.39 -12.07
CA GLY A 51 -14.14 10.25 -10.88
C GLY A 51 -13.26 11.49 -10.93
N TRP A 52 -12.57 11.71 -12.05
CA TRP A 52 -11.77 12.90 -12.32
C TRP A 52 -12.19 13.54 -13.64
N ARG A 53 -12.15 14.86 -13.71
CA ARG A 53 -12.40 15.61 -14.95
C ARG A 53 -11.20 16.48 -15.30
N THR A 54 -11.10 16.83 -16.58
CA THR A 54 -10.07 17.79 -17.01
C THR A 54 -10.43 19.17 -16.47
N VAL A 55 -9.45 19.91 -15.96
CA VAL A 55 -9.66 21.28 -15.46
C VAL A 55 -10.01 22.22 -16.62
N ASP A 56 -11.05 23.03 -16.45
CA ASP A 56 -11.42 24.08 -17.42
C ASP A 56 -10.25 25.06 -17.62
N GLY A 57 -9.85 25.26 -18.88
CA GLY A 57 -8.71 26.11 -19.24
C GLY A 57 -7.32 25.49 -19.03
N ASN A 58 -7.20 24.30 -18.42
CA ASN A 58 -5.93 23.58 -18.32
C ASN A 58 -6.08 22.09 -18.63
N THR A 59 -5.92 21.75 -19.90
CA THR A 59 -6.06 20.38 -20.40
C THR A 59 -5.00 19.41 -19.90
N SER A 60 -3.96 19.90 -19.23
CA SER A 60 -2.87 19.08 -18.65
C SER A 60 -3.14 18.65 -17.21
N MET A 61 -4.26 19.09 -16.61
CA MET A 61 -4.60 18.80 -15.22
C MET A 61 -5.94 18.07 -15.14
N CYS A 62 -6.07 17.22 -14.12
CA CYS A 62 -7.29 16.53 -13.74
C CYS A 62 -7.69 17.00 -12.35
N GLU A 63 -8.92 17.45 -12.15
CA GLU A 63 -9.46 17.76 -10.82
C GLU A 63 -10.51 16.70 -10.42
N PRO A 64 -10.72 16.49 -9.11
CA PRO A 64 -11.71 15.54 -8.65
C PRO A 64 -13.10 15.97 -9.12
N HIS A 65 -13.81 15.04 -9.76
CA HIS A 65 -15.21 15.21 -10.09
C HIS A 65 -16.02 14.83 -8.84
N GLU A 66 -16.40 15.86 -8.07
CA GLU A 66 -17.11 15.75 -6.78
C GLU A 66 -16.28 15.14 -5.63
N ASN A 67 -16.85 15.10 -4.42
CA ASN A 67 -16.19 14.65 -3.19
C ASN A 67 -15.89 13.13 -3.12
N LYS A 68 -16.08 12.37 -4.22
CA LYS A 68 -15.94 10.89 -4.24
C LYS A 68 -14.87 10.37 -5.19
N ALA A 69 -14.01 11.24 -5.69
CA ALA A 69 -12.89 10.88 -6.54
C ALA A 69 -11.91 9.94 -5.81
N PRO A 70 -11.48 8.83 -6.42
CA PRO A 70 -10.46 7.98 -5.82
C PRO A 70 -9.10 8.69 -5.83
N LEU A 71 -8.18 8.22 -5.01
CA LEU A 71 -6.82 8.72 -5.04
C LEU A 71 -6.16 8.22 -6.32
N ILE A 72 -5.57 9.14 -7.09
CA ILE A 72 -4.84 8.82 -8.31
C ILE A 72 -3.43 9.39 -8.30
N TYR A 73 -2.56 8.81 -9.12
CA TYR A 73 -1.35 9.45 -9.61
C TYR A 73 -1.01 8.94 -11.02
N GLY A 74 -0.28 9.76 -11.78
CA GLY A 74 0.22 9.37 -13.09
C GLY A 74 1.53 8.60 -12.95
N LYS A 75 1.60 7.40 -13.51
CA LYS A 75 2.83 6.59 -13.58
C LYS A 75 3.56 6.80 -14.90
N LYS A 76 4.83 6.39 -14.94
CA LYS A 76 5.60 6.32 -16.19
C LYS A 76 5.22 5.09 -17.01
N ASP A 77 5.52 5.13 -18.32
CA ASP A 77 5.38 3.96 -19.19
C ASP A 77 6.19 2.78 -18.63
N LYS A 78 5.58 1.58 -18.63
CA LYS A 78 6.13 0.32 -18.08
C LYS A 78 6.38 0.29 -16.57
N GLU A 79 6.03 1.34 -15.84
CA GLU A 79 6.06 1.32 -14.38
C GLU A 79 4.86 0.54 -13.82
N THR A 80 5.03 -0.15 -12.70
CA THR A 80 3.92 -0.79 -11.99
C THR A 80 3.33 0.16 -10.96
N CYS A 81 2.02 0.05 -10.71
CA CYS A 81 1.40 0.85 -9.67
C CYS A 81 1.98 0.51 -8.28
N ALA A 82 2.10 1.53 -7.44
CA ALA A 82 2.48 1.42 -6.06
C ALA A 82 1.48 0.55 -5.32
N ALA A 83 1.93 -0.08 -4.24
CA ALA A 83 1.09 -0.99 -3.50
C ALA A 83 -0.16 -0.28 -2.94
N GLY A 84 -1.33 -0.91 -3.06
CA GLY A 84 -2.62 -0.30 -2.74
C GLY A 84 -3.23 0.56 -3.85
N TYR A 85 -2.55 0.72 -4.98
CA TYR A 85 -3.10 1.31 -6.21
C TYR A 85 -3.23 0.24 -7.31
N HIS A 86 -4.20 0.46 -8.18
CA HIS A 86 -4.55 -0.39 -9.31
C HIS A 86 -4.35 0.39 -10.60
N GLU A 87 -3.82 -0.28 -11.62
CA GLU A 87 -3.73 0.32 -12.95
C GLU A 87 -5.14 0.56 -13.47
N VAL A 88 -5.44 1.82 -13.76
CA VAL A 88 -6.67 2.25 -14.42
C VAL A 88 -6.24 3.10 -15.59
N TYR A 89 -6.78 2.86 -16.78
CA TYR A 89 -6.56 3.76 -17.92
C TYR A 89 -5.06 4.01 -18.29
N SER A 90 -4.33 2.93 -18.60
CA SER A 90 -2.92 2.85 -19.01
C SER A 90 -1.90 3.48 -18.05
N LEU A 91 -1.85 4.80 -17.95
CA LEU A 91 -0.84 5.55 -17.20
C LEU A 91 -1.35 6.07 -15.86
N TRP A 92 -2.59 5.75 -15.46
CA TRP A 92 -3.10 6.10 -14.14
C TRP A 92 -3.05 4.91 -13.18
N CYS A 93 -2.73 5.24 -11.94
CA CYS A 93 -2.85 4.34 -10.82
C CYS A 93 -3.90 4.91 -9.87
N SER A 94 -4.88 4.10 -9.47
CA SER A 94 -6.02 4.51 -8.64
C SER A 94 -6.21 3.58 -7.44
N THR A 95 -6.59 4.11 -6.28
CA THR A 95 -6.97 3.27 -5.13
C THR A 95 -8.30 2.54 -5.32
N ARG A 96 -9.15 3.01 -6.24
CA ARG A 96 -10.34 2.28 -6.69
C ARG A 96 -9.96 1.39 -7.87
N ARG A 97 -10.39 0.13 -7.81
CA ARG A 97 -10.26 -0.85 -8.90
C ARG A 97 -11.06 -0.40 -10.14
N PRO A 98 -10.59 -0.74 -11.35
CA PRO A 98 -11.28 -0.44 -12.60
C PRO A 98 -12.68 -1.07 -12.67
#